data_AF-A0A953GWZ3-F1
#
_entry.id   AF-A0A953GWZ3-F1
#
_cell.length_a   1.000
_cell.length_b   1.000
_cell.length_c   1.000
_cell.angle_alpha   90.00
_cell.angle_beta   90.00
_cell.angle_gamma   90.00
#
_symmetry.space_group_name_H-M   'P 1'
#
loop_
_entity.id
_entity.type
_entity.pdbx_description
1 polymer ?
#
loop_
_entity_poly.entity_id
_entity_poly.type
_entity_poly.pdbx_seq_one_letter_code
_entity_poly.pdbx_strand_id
1 'polypeptide(L)'
;MLVAIETTGETCGIALFQQEQLLAEFHVALPRIHDRALATLFQQSLDSVGMQAGDVSAIAVSIGPGSYTGIRIGVSFAIGLAIGTGAPIIPVPTLDAIAFSLRGLAKATRRSRVLAVIPAGRLGLYASLFQVLPEFLRLTDAGAIPPEQAPLLLDENVIAAGPGIAQLQSHNSDRLAEGTIQLTARAVGQHGIFLQRLGITCSPKELEPLYIG
;
A
#
# COMPACT_ATOMS: atom_id res chain seq x y z
N MET A 1 16.65 5.51 -8.68
CA MET A 1 16.07 5.14 -7.37
C MET A 1 14.55 5.22 -7.44
N LEU A 2 13.82 4.28 -6.84
CA LEU A 2 12.35 4.34 -6.73
C LEU A 2 11.94 5.00 -5.41
N VAL A 3 10.98 5.92 -5.47
CA VAL A 3 10.34 6.53 -4.29
C VAL A 3 8.95 5.93 -4.16
N ALA A 4 8.59 5.45 -2.97
CA ALA A 4 7.26 4.95 -2.66
C ALA A 4 6.54 5.86 -1.67
N ILE A 5 5.28 6.17 -1.93
CA ILE A 5 4.45 7.12 -1.17
C ILE A 5 3.20 6.41 -0.66
N GLU A 6 3.00 6.43 0.66
CA GLU A 6 1.78 5.93 1.30
C GLU A 6 1.16 7.03 2.16
N THR A 7 -0.11 7.35 1.90
CA THR A 7 -0.85 8.39 2.63
C THR A 7 -2.33 8.04 2.86
N THR A 8 -2.77 6.86 2.42
CA THR A 8 -4.15 6.40 2.42
C THR A 8 -4.55 5.76 3.76
N GLY A 9 -3.59 5.24 4.52
CA GLY A 9 -3.79 4.70 5.87
C GLY A 9 -3.69 5.73 6.98
N GLU A 10 -3.47 5.26 8.21
CA GLU A 10 -3.23 6.11 9.39
C GLU A 10 -1.83 6.75 9.40
N THR A 11 -0.89 6.14 8.69
CA THR A 11 0.49 6.61 8.54
C THR A 11 0.67 7.28 7.19
N CYS A 12 1.38 8.41 7.19
CA CYS A 12 1.93 9.05 5.99
C CYS A 12 3.42 8.72 5.92
N GLY A 13 3.93 8.24 4.78
CA GLY A 13 5.32 7.82 4.69
C GLY A 13 5.92 7.82 3.29
N ILE A 14 7.24 7.82 3.29
CA ILE A 14 8.12 7.69 2.13
C ILE A 14 9.04 6.49 2.35
N ALA A 15 9.22 5.67 1.32
CA ALA A 15 10.28 4.68 1.28
C ALA A 15 11.12 4.83 0.00
N LEU A 16 12.44 4.69 0.14
CA LEU A 16 13.38 4.78 -0.96
C LEU A 16 13.94 3.39 -1.27
N PHE A 17 13.95 3.04 -2.55
CA PHE A 17 14.45 1.76 -3.02
C PHE A 17 15.51 1.93 -4.09
N GLN A 18 16.55 1.09 -4.00
CA GLN A 18 17.44 0.82 -5.11
C GLN A 18 17.22 -0.63 -5.54
N GLN A 19 16.68 -0.82 -6.74
CA GLN A 19 16.22 -2.13 -7.21
C GLN A 19 15.20 -2.74 -6.23
N GLU A 20 15.51 -3.84 -5.54
CA GLU A 20 14.67 -4.46 -4.51
C GLU A 20 15.07 -4.06 -3.08
N GLN A 21 16.20 -3.38 -2.91
CA GLN A 21 16.74 -3.05 -1.60
C GLN A 21 16.09 -1.77 -1.07
N LEU A 22 15.50 -1.87 0.12
CA LEU A 22 15.07 -0.69 0.88
C LEU A 22 16.30 0.07 1.39
N LEU A 23 16.43 1.33 1.00
CA LEU A 23 17.48 2.23 1.47
C LEU A 23 17.06 2.98 2.74
N ALA A 24 15.83 3.48 2.76
CA ALA A 24 15.28 4.28 3.84
C ALA A 24 13.76 4.17 3.87
N GLU A 25 13.17 4.27 5.06
CA GLU A 25 11.73 4.39 5.25
C GLU A 25 11.46 5.38 6.39
N PHE A 26 10.68 6.41 6.08
CA PHE A 26 10.29 7.46 7.01
C PHE A 26 8.76 7.52 7.02
N HIS A 27 8.17 7.57 8.21
CA HIS A 27 6.73 7.69 8.36
C HIS A 27 6.37 8.55 9.56
N VAL A 28 5.17 9.11 9.50
CA VAL A 28 4.55 9.86 10.59
C VAL A 28 3.13 9.37 10.81
N ALA A 29 2.80 9.12 12.07
CA ALA A 29 1.45 8.79 12.53
C ALA A 29 0.87 10.02 13.23
N LEU A 30 0.50 11.06 12.47
CA LEU A 30 -0.09 12.28 13.04
C LEU A 30 -1.43 12.61 12.36
N PRO A 31 -2.51 12.80 13.14
CA PRO A 31 -3.76 13.31 12.61
C PRO A 31 -3.54 14.73 12.05
N ARG A 32 -4.09 15.00 10.85
CA ARG A 32 -4.34 16.35 10.31
C ARG A 32 -3.12 17.19 9.85
N ILE A 33 -1.94 16.61 9.54
CA ILE A 33 -0.75 17.38 9.09
C ILE A 33 -0.07 16.82 7.82
N HIS A 34 -0.80 16.11 6.98
CA HIS A 34 -0.21 15.25 5.96
C HIS A 34 0.50 15.99 4.80
N ASP A 35 0.16 17.25 4.48
CA ASP A 35 0.68 17.95 3.31
C ASP A 35 2.11 18.50 3.53
N ARG A 36 2.35 19.25 4.61
CA ARG A 36 3.70 19.77 4.95
C ARG A 36 4.63 18.68 5.45
N ALA A 37 4.08 17.61 6.02
CA ALA A 37 4.88 16.49 6.49
C ALA A 37 5.50 15.70 5.32
N LEU A 38 4.77 15.45 4.23
CA LEU A 38 5.24 14.56 3.17
C LEU A 38 6.48 15.08 2.42
N ALA A 39 6.51 16.37 2.07
CA ALA A 39 7.68 17.00 1.45
C ALA A 39 8.90 16.97 2.39
N THR A 40 8.67 17.19 3.68
CA THR A 40 9.72 17.12 4.71
C THR A 40 10.26 15.70 4.85
N LEU A 41 9.38 14.70 4.93
CA LEU A 41 9.76 13.27 5.00
C LEU A 41 10.53 12.84 3.76
N PHE A 42 10.12 13.32 2.58
CA PHE A 42 10.84 13.05 1.34
C PHE A 42 12.26 13.62 1.39
N GLN A 43 12.42 14.91 1.74
CA GLN A 43 13.75 15.50 1.85
C GLN A 43 14.63 14.79 2.89
N GLN A 44 14.09 14.52 4.08
CA GLN A 44 14.79 13.77 5.12
C GLN A 44 15.20 12.36 4.66
N SER A 45 14.34 11.68 3.90
CA SER A 45 14.65 10.36 3.36
C SER A 45 15.82 10.41 2.38
N LEU A 46 15.86 11.42 1.49
CA LEU A 46 16.96 11.63 0.55
C LEU A 46 18.26 11.93 1.28
N ASP A 47 18.22 12.88 2.22
CA ASP A 47 19.38 13.29 3.01
C ASP A 47 19.99 12.12 3.78
N SER A 48 19.15 11.22 4.33
CA SER A 48 19.59 10.06 5.10
C SER A 48 20.41 9.04 4.32
N VAL A 49 20.31 9.06 2.99
CA VAL A 49 21.03 8.15 2.08
C VAL A 49 21.93 8.89 1.10
N GLY A 50 22.10 10.20 1.27
CA GLY A 50 22.95 11.04 0.42
C GLY A 50 22.48 11.14 -1.04
N MET A 51 21.18 10.99 -1.29
CA MET A 51 20.58 11.07 -2.63
C MET A 51 19.93 12.44 -2.85
N GLN A 52 19.58 12.75 -4.10
CA GLN A 52 18.89 13.98 -4.48
C GLN A 52 17.60 13.65 -5.25
N ALA A 53 16.72 14.64 -5.37
CA ALA A 53 15.47 14.47 -6.13
C ALA A 53 15.71 14.07 -7.60
N GLY A 54 16.84 14.50 -8.19
CA GLY A 54 17.23 14.12 -9.55
C GLY A 54 17.58 12.64 -9.73
N ASP A 55 17.83 11.90 -8.65
CA ASP A 55 18.13 10.46 -8.69
C ASP A 55 16.85 9.60 -8.74
N VAL A 56 15.68 10.23 -8.60
CA VAL A 56 14.38 9.57 -8.67
C VAL A 56 14.11 9.13 -10.12
N SER A 57 13.99 7.82 -10.31
CA SER A 57 13.78 7.19 -11.61
C SER A 57 12.39 6.57 -11.77
N ALA A 58 11.62 6.46 -10.68
CA ALA A 58 10.24 5.99 -10.66
C ALA A 58 9.56 6.38 -9.34
N ILE A 59 8.24 6.57 -9.36
CA ILE A 59 7.45 6.98 -8.20
C ILE A 59 6.28 5.99 -8.02
N ALA A 60 6.33 5.14 -7.01
CA ALA A 60 5.20 4.32 -6.60
C ALA A 60 4.31 5.09 -5.61
N VAL A 61 3.00 5.09 -5.82
CA VAL A 61 2.06 5.81 -4.94
C VAL A 61 0.80 5.01 -4.72
N SER A 62 0.32 4.98 -3.48
CA SER A 62 -0.98 4.40 -3.17
C SER A 62 -2.11 5.22 -3.75
N ILE A 63 -2.94 4.57 -4.56
CA ILE A 63 -4.08 5.20 -5.23
C ILE A 63 -5.41 4.95 -4.51
N GLY A 64 -5.44 4.11 -3.47
CA GLY A 64 -6.64 3.73 -2.74
C GLY A 64 -7.02 2.26 -2.95
N PRO A 65 -8.12 1.80 -2.32
CA PRO A 65 -9.01 2.55 -1.43
C PRO A 65 -8.33 2.96 -0.10
N GLY A 66 -8.96 3.89 0.65
CA GLY A 66 -8.46 4.40 1.93
C GLY A 66 -8.99 5.79 2.26
N SER A 67 -8.26 6.55 3.08
CA SER A 67 -8.59 7.93 3.42
C SER A 67 -8.69 8.81 2.16
N TYR A 68 -9.88 9.36 1.89
CA TYR A 68 -10.13 10.22 0.71
C TYR A 68 -9.15 11.40 0.64
N THR A 69 -8.93 12.06 1.78
CA THR A 69 -7.95 13.15 1.90
C THR A 69 -6.54 12.63 1.67
N GLY A 70 -6.22 11.48 2.28
CA GLY A 70 -4.94 10.81 2.14
C GLY A 70 -4.56 10.50 0.69
N ILE A 71 -5.47 9.86 -0.05
CA ILE A 71 -5.30 9.54 -1.47
C ILE A 71 -4.96 10.80 -2.28
N ARG A 72 -5.74 11.88 -2.09
CA ARG A 72 -5.51 13.14 -2.83
C ARG A 72 -4.14 13.75 -2.53
N ILE A 73 -3.68 13.69 -1.29
CA ILE A 73 -2.37 14.22 -0.89
C ILE A 73 -1.25 13.42 -1.58
N GLY A 74 -1.27 12.09 -1.47
CA GLY A 74 -0.24 11.22 -2.05
C GLY A 74 -0.17 11.34 -3.57
N VAL A 75 -1.33 11.27 -4.24
CA VAL A 75 -1.46 11.42 -5.69
C VAL A 75 -0.95 12.80 -6.15
N SER A 76 -1.34 13.88 -5.47
CA SER A 76 -0.89 15.24 -5.84
C SER A 76 0.62 15.40 -5.66
N PHE A 77 1.19 14.84 -4.59
CA PHE A 77 2.63 14.87 -4.35
C PHE A 77 3.39 14.06 -5.41
N ALA A 78 2.90 12.86 -5.75
CA ALA A 78 3.48 12.02 -6.79
C ALA A 78 3.48 12.72 -8.16
N ILE A 79 2.37 13.39 -8.54
CA ILE A 79 2.27 14.18 -9.77
C ILE A 79 3.29 15.32 -9.76
N GLY A 80 3.38 16.09 -8.68
CA GLY A 80 4.33 17.20 -8.57
C GLY A 80 5.78 16.72 -8.68
N LEU A 81 6.11 15.62 -7.99
CA LEU A 81 7.44 15.01 -8.06
C LEU A 81 7.74 14.48 -9.47
N ALA A 82 6.79 13.84 -10.12
CA ALA A 82 6.94 13.33 -11.49
C ALA A 82 7.16 14.47 -12.49
N ILE A 83 6.44 15.58 -12.36
CA ILE A 83 6.65 16.78 -13.20
C ILE A 83 8.05 17.34 -12.99
N GLY A 84 8.52 17.42 -11.74
CA GLY A 84 9.83 17.97 -11.41
C GLY A 84 11.02 17.08 -11.82
N THR A 85 10.83 15.77 -11.82
CA THR A 85 11.91 14.77 -12.07
C THR A 85 11.86 14.15 -13.46
N GLY A 86 10.71 14.20 -14.13
CA GLY A 86 10.44 13.44 -15.35
C GLY A 86 10.23 11.94 -15.12
N ALA A 87 10.19 11.48 -13.86
CA ALA A 87 10.03 10.07 -13.54
C ALA A 87 8.58 9.58 -13.83
N PRO A 88 8.41 8.35 -14.34
CA PRO A 88 7.10 7.74 -14.46
C PRO A 88 6.49 7.42 -13.09
N ILE A 89 5.16 7.34 -13.05
CA ILE A 89 4.41 6.98 -11.84
C ILE A 89 3.94 5.53 -11.93
N ILE A 90 3.98 4.81 -10.82
CA ILE A 90 3.46 3.45 -10.67
C ILE A 90 2.24 3.55 -9.73
N PRO A 91 1.01 3.46 -10.27
CA PRO A 91 -0.20 3.47 -9.45
C PRO A 91 -0.31 2.13 -8.70
N VAL A 92 -0.31 2.19 -7.35
CA VAL A 92 -0.35 1.00 -6.50
C VAL A 92 -1.70 0.94 -5.76
N PRO A 93 -2.56 -0.05 -6.05
CA PRO A 93 -3.76 -0.25 -5.25
C PRO A 93 -3.41 -0.64 -3.80
N THR A 94 -4.08 0.00 -2.84
CA THR A 94 -3.75 -0.12 -1.42
C THR A 94 -3.88 -1.56 -0.90
N LEU A 95 -4.94 -2.27 -1.28
CA LEU A 95 -5.16 -3.66 -0.88
C LEU A 95 -4.10 -4.60 -1.48
N ASP A 96 -3.60 -4.31 -2.68
CA ASP A 96 -2.59 -5.11 -3.37
C ASP A 96 -1.24 -4.95 -2.68
N ALA A 97 -0.88 -3.73 -2.27
CA ALA A 97 0.32 -3.46 -1.47
C ALA A 97 0.33 -4.27 -0.17
N ILE A 98 -0.81 -4.29 0.54
CA ILE A 98 -0.97 -5.09 1.77
C ILE A 98 -0.76 -6.57 1.44
N ALA A 99 -1.53 -7.12 0.49
CA ALA A 99 -1.45 -8.54 0.15
C ALA A 99 -0.05 -8.96 -0.32
N PHE A 100 0.61 -8.12 -1.14
CA PHE A 100 1.92 -8.41 -1.68
C PHE A 100 3.01 -8.43 -0.61
N SER A 101 2.94 -7.54 0.38
CA SER A 101 3.88 -7.51 1.51
C SER A 101 3.83 -8.80 2.36
N LEU A 102 2.76 -9.59 2.23
CA LEU A 102 2.47 -10.76 3.05
C LEU A 102 2.87 -12.09 2.44
N ARG A 103 3.49 -12.09 1.26
CA ARG A 103 4.03 -13.31 0.64
C ARG A 103 4.98 -14.08 1.56
N GLY A 104 5.79 -13.38 2.35
CA GLY A 104 6.68 -13.99 3.34
C GLY A 104 5.94 -14.71 4.45
N LEU A 105 4.91 -14.06 5.02
CA LEU A 105 4.06 -14.65 6.07
C LEU A 105 3.21 -15.82 5.53
N ALA A 106 2.64 -15.67 4.34
CA ALA A 106 1.91 -16.74 3.66
C ALA A 106 2.79 -17.98 3.50
N LYS A 107 4.03 -17.80 3.03
CA LYS A 107 5.01 -18.90 2.92
C LYS A 107 5.32 -19.55 4.27
N ALA A 108 5.57 -18.74 5.31
CA ALA A 108 5.91 -19.24 6.65
C ALA A 108 4.77 -20.04 7.30
N THR A 109 3.53 -19.62 7.05
CA THR A 109 2.32 -20.26 7.60
C THR A 109 1.71 -21.32 6.68
N ARG A 110 2.39 -21.65 5.55
CA ARG A 110 1.94 -22.61 4.52
C ARG A 110 0.55 -22.28 3.97
N ARG A 111 0.22 -21.00 3.89
CA ARG A 111 -0.99 -20.47 3.27
C ARG A 111 -0.64 -19.79 1.97
N SER A 112 -1.58 -19.75 1.05
CA SER A 112 -1.32 -19.29 -0.31
C SER A 112 -2.15 -18.06 -0.68
N ARG A 113 -3.13 -17.69 0.15
CA ARG A 113 -4.04 -16.58 -0.09
C ARG A 113 -4.07 -15.59 1.07
N VAL A 114 -4.39 -14.34 0.72
CA VAL A 114 -4.54 -13.24 1.67
C VAL A 114 -5.85 -12.52 1.41
N LEU A 115 -6.66 -12.33 2.45
CA LEU A 115 -7.75 -11.36 2.47
C LEU A 115 -7.19 -10.04 3.02
N ALA A 116 -6.93 -9.08 2.14
CA ALA A 116 -6.50 -7.75 2.57
C ALA A 116 -7.73 -6.95 2.98
N VAL A 117 -7.68 -6.31 4.16
CA VAL A 117 -8.76 -5.52 4.73
C VAL A 117 -8.28 -4.16 5.25
N ILE A 118 -9.00 -3.10 4.91
CA ILE A 118 -8.80 -1.76 5.49
C ILE A 118 -10.16 -1.17 5.93
N PRO A 119 -10.19 -0.25 6.91
CA PRO A 119 -11.43 0.40 7.32
C PRO A 119 -12.06 1.20 6.17
N ALA A 120 -13.38 1.09 6.01
CA ALA A 120 -14.19 1.86 5.05
C ALA A 120 -15.17 2.82 5.75
N GLY A 121 -14.87 3.23 6.99
CA GLY A 121 -15.74 4.10 7.78
C GLY A 121 -17.11 3.47 8.02
N ARG A 122 -18.18 4.12 7.55
CA ARG A 122 -19.55 3.62 7.74
C ARG A 122 -19.90 2.41 6.86
N LEU A 123 -19.11 2.12 5.83
CA LEU A 123 -19.33 0.99 4.93
C LEU A 123 -18.77 -0.34 5.47
N GLY A 124 -18.12 -0.32 6.64
CA GLY A 124 -17.45 -1.49 7.21
C GLY A 124 -15.99 -1.56 6.77
N LEU A 125 -15.67 -2.50 5.90
CA LEU A 125 -14.32 -2.80 5.43
C LEU A 125 -14.22 -2.70 3.91
N TYR A 126 -13.13 -2.12 3.38
CA TYR A 126 -12.73 -2.46 2.02
C TYR A 126 -11.95 -3.75 2.07
N ALA A 127 -12.32 -4.70 1.22
CA ALA A 127 -11.72 -6.02 1.17
C ALA A 127 -11.46 -6.48 -0.26
N SER A 128 -10.43 -7.29 -0.42
CA SER A 128 -10.16 -8.05 -1.65
C SER A 128 -9.36 -9.30 -1.29
N LEU A 129 -9.66 -10.41 -1.97
CA LEU A 129 -8.97 -11.67 -1.81
C LEU A 129 -7.88 -11.81 -2.88
N PHE A 130 -6.71 -12.28 -2.47
CA PHE A 130 -5.54 -12.44 -3.32
C PHE A 130 -4.99 -13.86 -3.22
N GLN A 131 -4.61 -14.43 -4.34
CA GLN A 131 -3.58 -15.45 -4.40
C GLN A 131 -2.24 -14.73 -4.29
N VAL A 132 -1.38 -15.14 -3.34
CA VAL A 132 -0.06 -14.51 -3.14
C VAL A 132 1.09 -15.50 -3.38
N LEU A 133 0.81 -16.80 -3.39
CA LEU A 133 1.77 -17.86 -3.72
C LEU A 133 1.12 -18.96 -4.57
N PRO A 134 1.79 -19.56 -5.56
CA PRO A 134 3.14 -19.21 -6.01
C PRO A 134 3.18 -17.85 -6.70
N GLU A 135 2.08 -17.47 -7.35
CA GLU A 135 1.93 -16.23 -8.12
C GLU A 135 1.07 -15.21 -7.36
N PHE A 136 1.23 -13.94 -7.74
CA PHE A 136 0.42 -12.86 -7.21
C PHE A 136 -0.73 -12.56 -8.17
N LEU A 137 -1.96 -12.80 -7.74
CA LEU A 137 -3.18 -12.58 -8.50
C LEU A 137 -4.29 -12.09 -7.58
N ARG A 138 -4.96 -11.01 -7.98
CA ARG A 138 -6.20 -10.56 -7.34
C ARG A 138 -7.35 -11.50 -7.76
N LEU A 139 -8.04 -12.08 -6.79
CA LEU A 139 -9.13 -13.05 -7.00
C LEU A 139 -10.51 -12.41 -6.95
N THR A 140 -10.67 -11.29 -6.26
CA THR A 140 -11.92 -10.52 -6.21
C THR A 140 -11.64 -9.04 -6.42
N ASP A 141 -12.58 -8.31 -7.01
CA ASP A 141 -12.50 -6.86 -7.04
C ASP A 141 -12.43 -6.28 -5.62
N ALA A 142 -11.87 -5.08 -5.52
CA ALA A 142 -11.91 -4.35 -4.26
C ALA A 142 -13.34 -3.84 -4.04
N GLY A 143 -13.93 -4.18 -2.90
CA GLY A 143 -15.30 -3.80 -2.57
C GLY A 143 -15.47 -3.51 -1.08
N ALA A 144 -16.48 -2.72 -0.76
CA ALA A 144 -16.91 -2.55 0.62
C ALA A 144 -17.75 -3.75 1.06
N ILE A 145 -17.43 -4.32 2.22
CA ILE A 145 -18.16 -5.42 2.85
C ILE A 145 -18.44 -5.12 4.32
N PRO A 146 -19.59 -5.55 4.85
CA PRO A 146 -19.81 -5.59 6.29
C PRO A 146 -18.76 -6.47 7.01
N PRO A 147 -18.27 -6.08 8.20
CA PRO A 147 -17.23 -6.86 8.91
C PRO A 147 -17.61 -8.32 9.17
N GLU A 148 -18.90 -8.61 9.37
CA GLU A 148 -19.43 -9.96 9.57
C GLU A 148 -19.31 -10.88 8.35
N GLN A 149 -19.12 -10.31 7.14
CA GLN A 149 -18.92 -11.10 5.92
C GLN A 149 -17.46 -11.50 5.72
N ALA A 150 -16.51 -10.75 6.28
CA ALA A 150 -15.08 -11.03 6.09
C ALA A 150 -14.66 -12.42 6.62
N PRO A 151 -15.12 -12.90 7.79
CA PRO A 151 -14.84 -14.26 8.26
C PRO A 151 -15.31 -15.37 7.32
N LEU A 152 -16.35 -15.14 6.51
CA LEU A 152 -16.88 -16.13 5.55
C LEU A 152 -15.91 -16.40 4.39
N LEU A 153 -14.94 -15.50 4.18
CA LEU A 153 -13.91 -15.61 3.15
C LEU A 153 -12.64 -16.32 3.67
N LEU A 154 -12.63 -16.75 4.94
CA LEU A 154 -11.46 -17.34 5.60
C LEU A 154 -11.52 -18.87 5.60
N ASP A 155 -10.99 -19.51 4.55
CA ASP A 155 -10.69 -20.94 4.54
C ASP A 155 -9.31 -21.24 5.17
N GLU A 156 -8.89 -22.51 5.20
CA GLU A 156 -7.61 -22.93 5.77
C GLU A 156 -6.37 -22.36 5.05
N ASN A 157 -6.52 -21.93 3.80
CA ASN A 157 -5.46 -21.39 2.95
C ASN A 157 -5.39 -19.85 2.96
N VAL A 158 -6.28 -19.18 3.68
CA VAL A 158 -6.41 -17.71 3.72
C VAL A 158 -5.91 -17.15 5.05
N ILE A 159 -5.13 -16.07 4.97
CA ILE A 159 -4.81 -15.19 6.10
C ILE A 159 -5.53 -13.87 5.89
N ALA A 160 -6.19 -13.34 6.92
CA ALA A 160 -6.71 -11.98 6.88
C ALA A 160 -5.69 -11.01 7.47
N ALA A 161 -5.52 -9.85 6.82
CA ALA A 161 -4.55 -8.86 7.24
C ALA A 161 -4.88 -7.44 6.78
N GLY A 162 -4.37 -6.47 7.55
CA GLY A 162 -4.40 -5.06 7.23
C GLY A 162 -5.00 -4.22 8.36
N PRO A 163 -4.97 -2.89 8.25
CA PRO A 163 -5.49 -1.96 9.27
C PRO A 163 -6.95 -2.22 9.71
N GLY A 164 -7.78 -2.88 8.88
CA GLY A 164 -9.16 -3.21 9.20
C GLY A 164 -9.33 -4.46 10.06
N ILE A 165 -8.24 -5.18 10.35
CA ILE A 165 -8.30 -6.54 10.90
C ILE A 165 -9.01 -6.62 12.25
N ALA A 166 -8.86 -5.59 13.10
CA ALA A 166 -9.49 -5.53 14.42
C ALA A 166 -11.03 -5.50 14.39
N GLN A 167 -11.63 -5.21 13.23
CA GLN A 167 -13.09 -5.24 13.06
C GLN A 167 -13.62 -6.65 12.77
N LEU A 168 -12.74 -7.62 12.46
CA LEU A 168 -13.14 -9.01 12.24
C LEU A 168 -13.38 -9.68 13.59
N GLN A 169 -14.64 -9.90 13.94
CA GLN A 169 -15.02 -10.80 15.04
C GLN A 169 -14.90 -12.24 14.53
N SER A 170 -13.77 -12.90 14.79
CA SER A 170 -13.50 -14.25 14.30
C SER A 170 -13.07 -15.19 15.44
N HIS A 171 -13.66 -16.39 15.46
CA HIS A 171 -13.22 -17.51 16.31
C HIS A 171 -11.90 -18.15 15.83
N ASN A 172 -11.40 -17.78 14.65
CA ASN A 172 -10.18 -18.30 14.02
C ASN A 172 -9.02 -17.30 14.18
N SER A 173 -8.58 -17.05 15.41
CA SER A 173 -7.51 -16.10 15.72
C SER A 173 -6.15 -16.48 15.09
N ASP A 174 -5.94 -17.76 14.77
CA ASP A 174 -4.72 -18.25 14.10
C ASP A 174 -4.60 -17.82 12.62
N ARG A 175 -5.70 -17.33 12.03
CA ARG A 175 -5.77 -16.82 10.64
C ARG A 175 -5.73 -15.30 10.55
N LEU A 176 -5.80 -14.62 11.70
CA LEU A 176 -5.68 -13.17 11.78
C LEU A 176 -4.22 -12.83 12.05
N ALA A 177 -3.59 -12.14 11.11
CA ALA A 177 -2.24 -11.61 11.33
C ALA A 177 -2.32 -10.28 12.12
N GLU A 178 -2.85 -10.35 13.34
CA GLU A 178 -2.99 -9.20 14.24
C GLU A 178 -1.63 -8.59 14.59
N GLY A 179 -1.60 -7.26 14.78
CA GLY A 179 -0.44 -6.53 15.29
C GLY A 179 0.79 -6.42 14.36
N THR A 180 0.75 -7.04 13.17
CA THR A 180 1.99 -7.22 12.37
C THR A 180 2.04 -6.42 11.07
N ILE A 181 0.91 -5.87 10.58
CA ILE A 181 0.82 -5.44 9.18
C ILE A 181 0.16 -4.08 9.06
N GLN A 182 1.01 -3.07 9.10
CA GLN A 182 0.63 -1.71 8.73
C GLN A 182 0.77 -1.56 7.20
N LEU A 183 -0.18 -0.85 6.62
CA LEU A 183 0.00 -0.31 5.28
C LEU A 183 1.11 0.75 5.35
N THR A 184 2.28 0.47 4.78
CA THR A 184 3.43 1.38 4.79
C THR A 184 3.94 1.70 3.40
N ALA A 185 4.75 2.75 3.29
CA ALA A 185 5.43 3.10 2.05
C ALA A 185 6.36 1.97 1.56
N ARG A 186 6.95 1.17 2.45
CA ARG A 186 7.68 -0.04 2.05
C ARG A 186 6.78 -1.05 1.33
N ALA A 187 5.59 -1.33 1.85
CA ALA A 187 4.65 -2.25 1.20
C ALA A 187 4.25 -1.75 -0.20
N VAL A 188 4.00 -0.45 -0.32
CA VAL A 188 3.73 0.23 -1.60
C VAL A 188 4.91 0.08 -2.56
N GLY A 189 6.13 0.33 -2.09
CA GLY A 189 7.34 0.21 -2.91
C GLY A 189 7.61 -1.21 -3.37
N GLN A 190 7.43 -2.21 -2.51
CA GLN A 190 7.58 -3.62 -2.87
C GLN A 190 6.63 -4.03 -3.99
N HIS A 191 5.36 -3.66 -3.89
CA HIS A 191 4.40 -3.92 -4.96
C HIS A 191 4.66 -3.06 -6.20
N GLY A 192 5.07 -1.80 -6.02
CA GLY A 192 5.45 -0.90 -7.10
C GLY A 192 6.62 -1.43 -7.94
N ILE A 193 7.65 -2.00 -7.32
CA ILE A 193 8.77 -2.65 -8.01
C ILE A 193 8.28 -3.85 -8.83
N PHE A 194 7.33 -4.62 -8.29
CA PHE A 194 6.71 -5.73 -9.03
C PHE A 194 5.92 -5.23 -10.25
N LEU A 195 5.06 -4.23 -10.09
CA LEU A 195 4.30 -3.62 -11.19
C LEU A 195 5.22 -2.99 -12.26
N GLN A 196 6.30 -2.31 -11.83
CA GLN A 196 7.27 -1.73 -12.74
C GLN A 196 7.92 -2.77 -13.66
N ARG A 197 8.21 -3.97 -13.13
CA ARG A 197 8.76 -5.09 -13.93
C ARG A 197 7.80 -5.63 -14.96
N LEU A 198 6.49 -5.50 -14.70
CA LEU A 198 5.44 -5.82 -15.65
C LEU A 198 5.20 -4.69 -16.66
N GLY A 199 5.96 -3.60 -16.60
CA GLY A 199 5.77 -2.43 -17.45
C GLY A 199 4.57 -1.55 -17.06
N ILE A 200 3.99 -1.77 -15.88
CA ILE A 200 2.83 -1.01 -15.41
C ILE A 200 3.32 0.30 -14.81
N THR A 201 3.19 1.37 -15.60
CA THR A 201 3.47 2.75 -15.23
C THR A 201 2.50 3.68 -15.96
N CYS A 202 2.34 4.91 -15.49
CA CYS A 202 1.54 5.94 -16.14
C CYS A 202 2.25 7.30 -16.09
N SER A 203 1.86 8.20 -16.99
CA SER A 203 2.24 9.60 -16.94
C SER A 203 1.47 10.34 -15.84
N PRO A 204 1.91 11.55 -15.45
CA PRO A 204 1.18 12.34 -14.45
C PRO A 204 -0.26 12.71 -14.85
N LYS A 205 -0.57 12.73 -16.15
CA LYS A 205 -1.92 13.06 -16.66
C LYS A 205 -2.88 11.87 -16.61
N GLU A 206 -2.34 10.65 -16.55
CA GLU A 206 -3.10 9.40 -16.58
C GLU A 206 -3.31 8.82 -15.17
N LEU A 207 -2.68 9.42 -14.14
CA LEU A 207 -2.79 8.94 -12.77
C LEU A 207 -4.18 9.26 -12.21
N GLU A 208 -4.96 8.22 -11.95
CA GLU A 208 -6.30 8.33 -11.37
C GLU A 208 -6.35 7.69 -9.96
N PRO A 209 -6.94 8.39 -8.97
CA PRO A 209 -7.31 7.79 -7.69
C PRO A 209 -8.31 6.63 -7.85
N LEU A 210 -8.15 5.58 -7.04
CA LEU A 210 -9.14 4.52 -6.87
C LEU A 210 -10.07 4.86 -5.69
N TYR A 211 -11.26 5.36 -6.01
CA TYR A 211 -12.36 5.51 -5.07
C TYR A 211 -13.33 4.35 -5.20
N ILE A 212 -13.73 3.77 -4.08
CA ILE A 212 -14.78 2.76 -4.01
C ILE A 212 -16.01 3.42 -3.38
N GLY A 213 -17.15 3.27 -4.04
CA GLY A 213 -18.45 3.81 -3.62
C GLY A 213 -19.21 2.89 -2.68
#